data_AF-A0A7S1JV34-F1
#
_entry.id   AF-A0A7S1JV34-F1
#
_cell.length_a   1.000
_cell.length_b   1.000
_cell.length_c   1.000
_cell.angle_alpha   90.00
_cell.angle_beta   90.00
_cell.angle_gamma   90.00
#
_symmetry.space_group_name_H-M   'P 1'
#
loop_
_entity.id
_entity.type
_entity.pdbx_description
1 polymer ?
#
loop_
_entity_poly.entity_id
_entity_poly.type
_entity_poly.pdbx_seq_one_letter_code
_entity_poly.pdbx_strand_id
1 'polypeptide(L)'
;MAAAGAALPTGCVGRSGLDTGFPDDTSDETRQLSEGIISRGFTHVQQVTELIRQQGASPNAQPQLGVEGTTGDFVPYPLLSLCIDNLTDNRIPSIFAADGDDDCPIALPRWSSPDQQEAIMKALIDGGADINAIPTDEDGDDCPGATPVRVAIASCNETAFRLLMAEIGLQLHGREVLDLPATLETDKPTEDHEATLLSFYQQLLDRAPTLAAETDARYSGNPVHWVAFTRPVWSQSFIDSYLDLLVANGANPMA
;
A
#
# COMPACT_ATOMS: atom_id res chain seq x y z
N MET A 1 21.83 -5.57 -22.72
CA MET A 1 22.20 -6.53 -21.66
C MET A 1 21.01 -6.63 -20.74
N ALA A 2 20.36 -7.79 -20.67
CA ALA A 2 19.29 -8.02 -19.71
C ALA A 2 19.89 -7.96 -18.30
N ALA A 3 19.31 -7.13 -17.42
CA ALA A 3 19.63 -7.18 -16.01
C ALA A 3 19.33 -8.61 -15.52
N ALA A 4 20.29 -9.24 -14.84
CA ALA A 4 20.04 -10.50 -14.16
C ALA A 4 18.85 -10.27 -13.22
N GLY A 5 17.75 -10.99 -13.45
CA GLY A 5 16.57 -10.89 -12.62
C GLY A 5 16.98 -11.21 -11.18
N ALA A 6 16.81 -10.23 -10.28
CA ALA A 6 17.00 -10.47 -8.86
C ALA A 6 16.12 -11.66 -8.47
N ALA A 7 16.66 -12.60 -7.70
CA ALA A 7 15.87 -13.70 -7.18
C ALA A 7 14.69 -13.12 -6.40
N LEU A 8 13.48 -13.59 -6.69
CA LEU A 8 12.29 -13.13 -5.98
C LEU A 8 12.42 -13.48 -4.49
N PRO A 9 11.94 -12.60 -3.60
CA PRO A 9 11.81 -12.94 -2.18
C PRO A 9 10.97 -14.20 -2.01
N THR A 10 11.30 -15.02 -1.01
CA THR A 10 10.59 -16.27 -0.73
C THR A 10 9.10 -16.00 -0.50
N GLY A 11 8.23 -16.72 -1.20
CA GLY A 11 6.78 -16.58 -1.08
C GLY A 11 6.18 -15.39 -1.85
N CYS A 12 6.99 -14.57 -2.52
CA CYS A 12 6.48 -13.48 -3.35
C CYS A 12 6.31 -13.87 -4.81
N VAL A 13 5.26 -13.33 -5.44
CA VAL A 13 5.06 -13.38 -6.88
C VAL A 13 5.65 -12.13 -7.52
N GLY A 14 6.45 -12.32 -8.57
CA GLY A 14 6.97 -11.23 -9.38
C GLY A 14 5.99 -10.83 -10.50
N ARG A 15 6.28 -9.73 -11.20
CA ARG A 15 5.45 -9.23 -12.31
C ARG A 15 5.05 -10.30 -13.34
N SER A 16 5.92 -11.26 -13.64
CA SER A 16 5.69 -12.26 -14.67
C SER A 16 4.66 -13.33 -14.31
N GLY A 17 4.36 -13.52 -13.03
CA GLY A 17 3.32 -14.47 -12.56
C GLY A 17 2.07 -13.75 -12.08
N LEU A 18 1.84 -12.53 -12.56
CA LEU A 18 0.75 -11.65 -12.13
C LEU A 18 -0.21 -11.42 -13.30
N ASP A 19 -1.47 -11.78 -13.09
CA ASP A 19 -2.58 -11.38 -13.93
C ASP A 19 -3.17 -10.06 -13.42
N THR A 20 -3.49 -9.16 -14.34
CA THR A 20 -4.08 -7.86 -14.03
C THR A 20 -5.48 -7.79 -14.66
N GLY A 21 -6.49 -7.84 -13.79
CA GLY A 21 -7.89 -7.68 -14.13
C GLY A 21 -8.29 -6.20 -14.25
N PHE A 22 -9.23 -5.93 -15.14
CA PHE A 22 -9.83 -4.62 -15.33
C PHE A 22 -11.34 -4.77 -15.55
N PRO A 23 -12.16 -3.84 -15.03
CA PRO A 23 -13.56 -3.73 -15.44
C PRO A 23 -13.72 -3.64 -16.97
N ASP A 24 -14.79 -4.23 -17.49
CA ASP A 24 -15.07 -4.34 -18.93
C ASP A 24 -15.08 -2.98 -19.66
N ASP A 25 -15.44 -1.91 -18.96
CA ASP A 25 -15.52 -0.53 -19.48
C ASP A 25 -14.20 0.25 -19.39
N THR A 26 -13.12 -0.38 -18.92
CA THR A 26 -11.81 0.27 -18.81
C THR A 26 -11.21 0.53 -20.20
N SER A 27 -11.05 1.81 -20.56
CA SER A 27 -10.40 2.28 -21.80
C SER A 27 -8.97 1.75 -21.96
N ASP A 28 -8.50 1.59 -23.20
CA ASP A 28 -7.13 1.17 -23.51
C ASP A 28 -6.07 2.10 -22.91
N GLU A 29 -6.31 3.40 -22.86
CA GLU A 29 -5.41 4.39 -22.29
C GLU A 29 -5.24 4.21 -20.78
N THR A 30 -6.33 3.88 -20.08
CA THR A 30 -6.33 3.56 -18.65
C THR A 30 -5.61 2.23 -18.38
N ARG A 31 -5.79 1.22 -19.25
CA ARG A 31 -5.03 -0.04 -19.17
C ARG A 31 -3.54 0.22 -19.38
N GLN A 32 -3.17 1.05 -20.36
CA GLN A 32 -1.79 1.46 -20.63
C GLN A 32 -1.17 2.22 -19.45
N LEU A 33 -1.92 3.14 -18.82
CA LEU A 33 -1.50 3.83 -17.61
C LEU A 33 -1.22 2.84 -16.47
N SER A 34 -2.15 1.92 -16.24
CA SER A 34 -2.07 0.92 -15.17
C SER A 34 -0.88 -0.02 -15.36
N GLU A 35 -0.75 -0.60 -16.55
CA GLU A 35 0.36 -1.48 -16.91
C GLU A 35 1.72 -0.76 -16.83
N GLY A 36 1.78 0.50 -17.29
CA GLY A 36 2.99 1.30 -17.19
C GLY A 36 3.41 1.61 -15.75
N ILE A 37 2.45 1.77 -14.83
CA ILE A 37 2.73 1.90 -13.39
C ILE A 37 3.19 0.57 -12.82
N ILE A 38 2.43 -0.51 -12.98
CA ILE A 38 2.71 -1.84 -12.41
C ILE A 38 4.08 -2.36 -12.88
N SER A 39 4.41 -2.18 -14.16
CA SER A 39 5.69 -2.60 -14.75
C SER A 39 6.85 -1.62 -14.49
N ARG A 40 6.57 -0.45 -13.89
CA ARG A 40 7.51 0.68 -13.76
C ARG A 40 8.09 1.12 -15.11
N GLY A 41 7.27 1.03 -16.16
CA GLY A 41 7.66 1.24 -17.55
C GLY A 41 7.76 2.70 -17.99
N PHE A 42 7.23 3.66 -17.21
CA PHE A 42 7.32 5.08 -17.55
C PHE A 42 8.69 5.65 -17.21
N THR A 43 9.47 6.06 -18.21
CA THR A 43 10.78 6.72 -17.98
C THR A 43 10.67 8.24 -17.83
N HIS A 44 9.55 8.82 -18.28
CA HIS A 44 9.30 10.26 -18.27
C HIS A 44 7.89 10.57 -17.76
N VAL A 45 7.78 11.50 -16.81
CA VAL A 45 6.51 11.94 -16.22
C VAL A 45 5.53 12.51 -17.25
N GLN A 46 6.05 13.05 -18.37
CA GLN A 46 5.24 13.56 -19.48
C GLN A 46 4.34 12.46 -20.06
N GLN A 47 4.81 11.21 -20.13
CA GLN A 47 4.01 10.09 -20.65
C GLN A 47 2.76 9.87 -19.81
N VAL A 48 2.90 9.91 -18.48
CA VAL A 48 1.79 9.80 -17.52
C VAL A 48 0.84 10.99 -17.66
N THR A 49 1.40 12.19 -17.73
CA THR A 49 0.61 13.43 -17.83
C THR A 49 -0.18 13.50 -19.14
N GLU A 50 0.40 13.05 -20.26
CA GLU A 50 -0.25 12.98 -21.56
C GLU A 50 -1.38 11.96 -21.58
N LEU A 51 -1.15 10.75 -21.04
CA LEU A 51 -2.19 9.73 -20.91
C LEU A 51 -3.41 10.26 -20.16
N ILE A 52 -3.19 10.90 -19.01
CA ILE A 52 -4.28 11.42 -18.18
C ILE A 52 -4.95 12.63 -18.84
N ARG A 53 -4.19 13.67 -19.20
CA ARG A 53 -4.77 14.97 -19.58
C ARG A 53 -5.20 15.07 -21.04
N GLN A 54 -4.55 14.34 -21.94
CA GLN A 54 -4.80 14.44 -23.37
C GLN A 54 -5.57 13.23 -23.91
N GLN A 55 -5.29 12.05 -23.37
CA GLN A 55 -5.87 10.80 -23.86
C GLN A 55 -7.03 10.30 -22.97
N GLY A 56 -7.24 10.92 -21.80
CA GLY A 56 -8.38 10.64 -20.94
C GLY A 56 -8.23 9.39 -20.08
N ALA A 57 -7.01 8.89 -19.89
CA ALA A 57 -6.75 7.80 -18.95
C ALA A 57 -7.20 8.19 -17.53
N SER A 58 -7.92 7.30 -16.86
CA SER A 58 -8.39 7.54 -15.50
C SER A 58 -7.26 7.29 -14.49
N PRO A 59 -6.84 8.31 -13.70
CA PRO A 59 -5.91 8.11 -12.61
C PRO A 59 -6.54 7.42 -11.40
N ASN A 60 -7.87 7.27 -11.39
CA ASN A 60 -8.65 6.61 -10.36
C ASN A 60 -8.95 5.14 -10.67
N ALA A 61 -8.32 4.58 -11.71
CA ALA A 61 -8.45 3.17 -12.00
C ALA A 61 -7.98 2.32 -10.82
N GLN A 62 -8.65 1.18 -10.64
CA GLN A 62 -8.31 0.20 -9.63
C GLN A 62 -8.08 -1.15 -10.33
N PRO A 63 -6.93 -1.34 -11.00
CA PRO A 63 -6.57 -2.65 -11.51
C PRO A 63 -6.63 -3.69 -10.38
N GLN A 64 -7.09 -4.88 -10.74
CA GLN A 64 -7.28 -5.98 -9.81
C GLN A 64 -6.14 -6.99 -10.01
N LEU A 65 -5.52 -7.43 -8.93
CA LEU A 65 -4.31 -8.25 -8.97
C LEU A 65 -4.61 -9.70 -8.55
N GLY A 66 -4.23 -10.64 -9.41
CA GLY A 66 -4.36 -12.08 -9.17
C GLY A 66 -3.10 -12.83 -9.59
N VAL A 67 -2.82 -13.96 -8.96
CA VAL A 67 -1.73 -14.85 -9.37
C VAL A 67 -2.10 -15.53 -10.69
N GLU A 68 -1.13 -15.64 -11.60
CA GLU A 68 -1.35 -16.26 -12.92
C GLU A 68 -1.90 -17.69 -12.79
N GLY A 69 -3.02 -17.95 -13.46
CA GLY A 69 -3.66 -19.27 -13.46
C GLY A 69 -4.65 -19.49 -12.31
N THR A 70 -4.80 -18.53 -11.41
CA THR A 70 -5.85 -18.50 -10.39
C THR A 70 -7.15 -18.00 -11.01
N THR A 71 -8.29 -18.56 -10.60
CA THR A 71 -9.61 -18.21 -11.14
C THR A 71 -10.52 -17.67 -10.05
N GLY A 72 -11.16 -16.52 -10.31
CA GLY A 72 -12.22 -15.98 -9.46
C GLY A 72 -11.80 -14.69 -8.80
N ASP A 73 -10.76 -14.77 -7.98
CA ASP A 73 -10.52 -13.75 -6.97
C ASP A 73 -9.43 -12.76 -7.43
N PHE A 74 -9.61 -11.47 -7.10
CA PHE A 74 -8.62 -10.44 -7.35
C PHE A 74 -8.63 -9.37 -6.26
N VAL A 75 -7.45 -8.81 -5.96
CA VAL A 75 -7.31 -7.71 -5.00
C VAL A 75 -7.20 -6.37 -5.74
N PRO A 76 -8.15 -5.43 -5.58
CA PRO A 76 -8.11 -4.13 -6.25
C PRO A 76 -7.17 -3.16 -5.56
N TYR A 77 -6.41 -2.40 -6.34
CA TYR A 77 -5.55 -1.34 -5.83
C TYR A 77 -5.69 -0.04 -6.63
N PRO A 78 -5.85 1.12 -5.97
CA PRO A 78 -5.69 2.42 -6.62
C PRO A 78 -4.33 2.53 -7.30
N LEU A 79 -4.28 3.14 -8.49
CA LEU A 79 -3.02 3.39 -9.20
C LEU A 79 -1.99 4.15 -8.35
N LEU A 80 -2.45 5.06 -7.49
CA LEU A 80 -1.59 5.79 -6.58
C LEU A 80 -0.91 4.86 -5.55
N SER A 81 -1.62 3.84 -5.05
CA SER A 81 -1.05 2.80 -4.18
C SER A 81 -0.01 1.98 -4.93
N LEU A 82 -0.36 1.51 -6.14
CA LEU A 82 0.54 0.70 -6.96
C LEU A 82 1.80 1.44 -7.41
N CYS A 83 1.77 2.77 -7.44
CA CYS A 83 2.91 3.61 -7.78
C CYS A 83 4.00 3.63 -6.70
N ILE A 84 3.70 3.23 -5.46
CA ILE A 84 4.63 3.32 -4.33
C ILE A 84 5.59 2.13 -4.35
N ASP A 85 6.90 2.39 -4.29
CA ASP A 85 7.89 1.32 -4.18
C ASP A 85 7.96 0.77 -2.76
N ASN A 86 8.06 -0.55 -2.64
CA ASN A 86 8.39 -1.21 -1.39
C ASN A 86 9.89 -1.05 -1.08
N LEU A 87 10.23 -0.25 -0.06
CA LEU A 87 11.62 0.01 0.35
C LEU A 87 12.16 -0.99 1.38
N THR A 88 11.36 -1.97 1.78
CA THR A 88 11.76 -3.00 2.77
C THR A 88 12.48 -4.20 2.14
N ASP A 89 12.81 -4.11 0.84
CA ASP A 89 13.25 -5.24 0.00
C ASP A 89 12.27 -6.43 0.07
N ASN A 90 10.97 -6.11 0.18
CA ASN A 90 9.86 -7.06 0.37
C ASN A 90 9.99 -7.93 1.64
N ARG A 91 10.66 -7.42 2.68
CA ARG A 91 10.66 -8.05 4.01
C ARG A 91 9.39 -7.76 4.80
N ILE A 92 8.65 -6.73 4.38
CA ILE A 92 7.29 -6.41 4.82
C ILE A 92 6.48 -6.25 3.52
N PRO A 93 5.49 -7.10 3.26
CA PRO A 93 4.60 -6.95 2.13
C PRO A 93 3.78 -5.65 2.24
N SER A 94 3.51 -5.05 1.09
CA SER A 94 2.64 -3.87 1.00
C SER A 94 1.56 -3.98 -0.07
N ILE A 95 1.68 -4.95 -0.98
CA ILE A 95 0.75 -5.24 -2.07
C ILE A 95 0.62 -6.76 -2.16
N PHE A 96 -0.60 -7.23 -2.32
CA PHE A 96 -0.95 -8.64 -2.45
C PHE A 96 -1.71 -8.88 -3.75
N ALA A 97 -1.69 -10.12 -4.23
CA ALA A 97 -2.55 -10.64 -5.27
C ALA A 97 -3.36 -11.80 -4.69
N ALA A 98 -4.57 -11.97 -5.17
CA ALA A 98 -5.36 -13.13 -4.81
C ALA A 98 -4.73 -14.41 -5.39
N ASP A 99 -4.72 -15.47 -4.58
CA ASP A 99 -4.19 -16.80 -4.88
C ASP A 99 -5.17 -17.89 -4.40
N GLY A 100 -6.39 -17.84 -4.94
CA GLY A 100 -7.52 -18.68 -4.53
C GLY A 100 -8.03 -18.21 -3.17
N ASP A 101 -8.14 -19.13 -2.22
CA ASP A 101 -8.63 -18.82 -0.86
C ASP A 101 -7.60 -18.03 0.00
N ASP A 102 -6.41 -17.72 -0.53
CA ASP A 102 -5.31 -17.03 0.17
C ASP A 102 -4.82 -15.80 -0.62
N ASP A 103 -4.15 -14.88 0.07
CA ASP A 103 -3.44 -13.74 -0.53
C ASP A 103 -1.93 -14.00 -0.62
N CYS A 104 -1.34 -13.62 -1.76
CA CYS A 104 0.09 -13.80 -2.03
C CYS A 104 0.80 -12.44 -2.20
N PRO A 105 1.90 -12.17 -1.47
CA PRO A 105 2.60 -10.90 -1.57
C PRO A 105 3.25 -10.72 -2.94
N ILE A 106 3.22 -9.50 -3.45
CA ILE A 106 3.77 -9.15 -4.76
C ILE A 106 5.08 -8.39 -4.59
N ALA A 107 6.11 -8.85 -5.29
CA ALA A 107 7.36 -8.12 -5.46
C ALA A 107 7.37 -7.36 -6.80
N LEU A 108 6.79 -6.16 -6.81
CA LEU A 108 6.86 -5.26 -7.96
C LEU A 108 8.29 -4.73 -8.17
N PRO A 109 8.69 -4.42 -9.41
CA PRO A 109 9.94 -3.70 -9.64
C PRO A 109 9.87 -2.31 -8.98
N ARG A 110 11.05 -1.73 -8.72
CA ARG A 110 11.17 -0.34 -8.25
C ARG A 110 11.27 0.63 -9.43
N TRP A 111 10.86 1.87 -9.22
CA TRP A 111 11.24 2.97 -10.11
C TRP A 111 12.77 3.10 -10.17
N SER A 112 13.29 3.69 -11.25
CA SER A 112 14.74 3.83 -11.40
C SER A 112 15.36 4.81 -10.40
N SER A 113 14.54 5.70 -9.81
CA SER A 113 14.95 6.61 -8.74
C SER A 113 13.75 7.06 -7.88
N PRO A 114 14.00 7.49 -6.63
CA PRO A 114 12.97 8.10 -5.79
C PRO A 114 12.32 9.34 -6.42
N ASP A 115 13.09 10.19 -7.10
CA ASP A 115 12.59 11.39 -7.78
C ASP A 115 11.59 11.04 -8.90
N GLN A 116 11.81 9.92 -9.58
CA GLN A 116 10.89 9.44 -10.60
C GLN A 116 9.58 8.94 -9.99
N GLN A 117 9.64 8.16 -8.91
CA GLN A 117 8.43 7.76 -8.17
C GLN A 117 7.65 9.00 -7.73
N GLU A 118 8.33 9.97 -7.11
CA GLU A 118 7.71 11.20 -6.61
C GLU A 118 7.05 12.00 -7.74
N ALA A 119 7.72 12.15 -8.88
CA ALA A 119 7.17 12.86 -10.03
C ALA A 119 5.92 12.18 -10.61
N ILE A 120 5.91 10.85 -10.66
CA ILE A 120 4.76 10.08 -11.16
C ILE A 120 3.59 10.13 -10.17
N MET A 121 3.85 9.99 -8.86
CA MET A 121 2.83 10.18 -7.82
C MET A 121 2.20 11.58 -7.91
N LYS A 122 3.02 12.63 -8.06
CA LYS A 122 2.52 14.01 -8.27
C LYS A 122 1.67 14.13 -9.54
N ALA A 123 2.10 13.53 -10.64
CA ALA A 123 1.32 13.57 -11.89
C ALA A 123 -0.03 12.85 -11.76
N LEU A 124 -0.11 11.76 -11.00
CA LEU A 124 -1.37 11.08 -10.69
C LEU A 124 -2.29 11.97 -9.85
N ILE A 125 -1.77 12.56 -8.76
CA ILE A 125 -2.53 13.45 -7.87
C ILE A 125 -3.00 14.71 -8.61
N ASP A 126 -2.12 15.37 -9.36
CA ASP A 126 -2.44 16.51 -10.23
C ASP A 126 -3.41 16.13 -11.36
N GLY A 127 -3.47 14.85 -11.71
CA GLY A 127 -4.41 14.26 -12.64
C GLY A 127 -5.80 14.01 -12.04
N GLY A 128 -5.93 14.09 -10.71
CA GLY A 128 -7.16 13.83 -9.97
C GLY A 128 -7.24 12.42 -9.38
N ALA A 129 -6.12 11.72 -9.17
CA ALA A 129 -6.09 10.50 -8.38
C ALA A 129 -6.61 10.78 -6.96
N ASP A 130 -7.52 9.95 -6.49
CA ASP A 130 -8.07 10.03 -5.15
C ASP A 130 -7.04 9.49 -4.14
N ILE A 131 -6.42 10.42 -3.41
CA ILE A 131 -5.47 10.13 -2.33
C ILE A 131 -6.10 9.36 -1.16
N ASN A 132 -7.44 9.37 -1.09
CA ASN A 132 -8.24 8.78 -0.04
C ASN A 132 -8.94 7.49 -0.49
N ALA A 133 -8.66 7.00 -1.70
CA ALA A 133 -9.32 5.85 -2.29
C ALA A 133 -9.22 4.63 -1.37
N ILE A 134 -10.38 4.06 -1.03
CA ILE A 134 -10.53 2.77 -0.37
C ILE A 134 -11.11 1.84 -1.45
N PRO A 135 -10.33 0.88 -1.98
CA PRO A 135 -10.86 -0.09 -2.91
C PRO A 135 -11.79 -1.05 -2.18
N THR A 136 -12.75 -1.63 -2.89
CA THR A 136 -13.65 -2.68 -2.40
C THR A 136 -13.35 -3.96 -3.14
N ASP A 137 -13.28 -5.09 -2.44
CA ASP A 137 -13.17 -6.41 -3.07
C ASP A 137 -14.47 -6.79 -3.82
N GLU A 138 -14.49 -8.01 -4.36
CA GLU A 138 -15.63 -8.54 -5.12
C GLU A 138 -16.89 -8.79 -4.28
N ASP A 139 -16.72 -9.01 -2.97
CA ASP A 139 -17.82 -9.14 -2.01
C ASP A 139 -18.38 -7.77 -1.59
N GLY A 140 -17.71 -6.68 -2.00
CA GLY A 140 -18.09 -5.30 -1.71
C GLY A 140 -17.57 -4.80 -0.37
N ASP A 141 -16.63 -5.52 0.23
CA ASP A 141 -15.98 -5.15 1.48
C ASP A 141 -14.81 -4.20 1.22
N ASP A 142 -14.74 -3.12 1.99
CA ASP A 142 -13.65 -2.14 1.90
C ASP A 142 -12.30 -2.84 2.21
N CYS A 143 -11.24 -2.51 1.47
CA CYS A 143 -9.88 -3.01 1.71
C CYS A 143 -8.97 -1.84 2.15
N PRO A 144 -9.06 -1.36 3.40
CA PRO A 144 -8.31 -0.19 3.86
C PRO A 144 -6.79 -0.39 3.74
N GLY A 145 -6.29 -1.63 3.86
CA GLY A 145 -4.88 -1.98 3.65
C GLY A 145 -4.31 -1.63 2.26
N ALA A 146 -5.18 -1.51 1.25
CA ALA A 146 -4.79 -1.15 -0.11
C ALA A 146 -4.83 0.37 -0.39
N THR A 147 -5.18 1.19 0.60
CA THR A 147 -5.19 2.66 0.48
C THR A 147 -3.77 3.22 0.28
N PRO A 148 -3.61 4.36 -0.42
CA PRO A 148 -2.28 4.92 -0.69
C PRO A 148 -1.43 5.16 0.56
N VAL A 149 -2.06 5.64 1.65
CA VAL A 149 -1.35 5.90 2.92
C VAL A 149 -0.92 4.60 3.61
N ARG A 150 -1.74 3.55 3.60
CA ARG A 150 -1.41 2.25 4.18
C ARG A 150 -0.27 1.57 3.42
N VAL A 151 -0.30 1.63 2.08
CA VAL A 151 0.78 1.11 1.24
C VAL A 151 2.08 1.88 1.46
N ALA A 152 2.05 3.21 1.64
CA ALA A 152 3.22 4.01 1.98
C ALA A 152 3.85 3.58 3.33
N ILE A 153 3.01 3.34 4.34
CA ILE A 153 3.43 2.89 5.67
C ILE A 153 4.07 1.49 5.59
N ALA A 154 3.35 0.51 5.04
CA ALA A 154 3.83 -0.87 4.93
C ALA A 154 5.11 -1.00 4.09
N SER A 155 5.27 -0.12 3.09
CA SER A 155 6.46 -0.06 2.24
C SER A 155 7.67 0.63 2.88
N CYS A 156 7.54 1.16 4.11
CA CYS A 156 8.51 2.07 4.73
C CYS A 156 8.94 3.21 3.78
N ASN A 157 8.03 3.71 2.93
CA ASN A 157 8.35 4.66 1.88
C ASN A 157 8.14 6.10 2.37
N GLU A 158 9.17 6.67 3.00
CA GLU A 158 9.10 8.01 3.62
C GLU A 158 8.76 9.11 2.60
N THR A 159 9.24 9.02 1.36
CA THR A 159 8.91 10.00 0.32
C THR A 159 7.42 9.96 -0.02
N ALA A 160 6.85 8.79 -0.25
CA ALA A 160 5.42 8.63 -0.49
C ALA A 160 4.59 9.08 0.72
N PHE A 161 4.99 8.67 1.92
CA PHE A 161 4.31 9.01 3.16
C PHE A 161 4.27 10.53 3.38
N ARG A 162 5.42 11.22 3.26
CA ARG A 162 5.49 12.68 3.42
C ARG A 162 4.70 13.42 2.35
N LEU A 163 4.72 12.93 1.11
CA LEU A 163 3.95 13.50 0.02
C LEU A 163 2.45 13.44 0.34
N LEU A 164 1.93 12.28 0.72
CA LEU A 164 0.53 12.13 1.11
C LEU A 164 0.18 12.96 2.34
N MET A 165 1.04 12.97 3.37
CA MET A 165 0.84 13.76 4.58
C MET A 165 0.84 15.27 4.32
N ALA A 166 1.48 15.75 3.26
CA ALA A 166 1.43 17.16 2.86
C ALA A 166 0.08 17.56 2.23
N GLU A 167 -0.72 16.59 1.76
CA GLU A 167 -2.02 16.87 1.15
C GLU A 167 -3.05 17.31 2.21
N ILE A 168 -3.64 18.49 2.00
CA ILE A 168 -4.64 19.08 2.89
C ILE A 168 -5.89 18.18 2.97
N GLY A 169 -6.23 17.50 1.88
CA GLY A 169 -7.40 16.63 1.77
C GLY A 169 -7.21 15.22 2.33
N LEU A 170 -6.03 14.85 2.85
CA LEU A 170 -5.79 13.50 3.35
C LEU A 170 -6.68 13.21 4.58
N GLN A 171 -7.45 12.14 4.48
CA GLN A 171 -8.27 11.59 5.54
C GLN A 171 -7.51 10.44 6.22
N LEU A 172 -7.41 10.48 7.54
CA LEU A 172 -6.71 9.43 8.32
C LEU A 172 -7.67 8.46 9.02
N HIS A 173 -8.84 8.96 9.44
CA HIS A 173 -9.88 8.15 10.05
C HIS A 173 -10.57 7.22 9.02
N GLY A 174 -11.02 6.07 9.49
CA GLY A 174 -11.67 5.01 8.73
C GLY A 174 -10.73 4.23 7.80
N ARG A 175 -9.41 4.32 8.02
CA ARG A 175 -8.39 3.76 7.12
C ARG A 175 -7.35 2.90 7.83
N GLU A 176 -7.54 2.63 9.12
CA GLU A 176 -6.69 1.67 9.84
C GLU A 176 -5.19 2.06 9.75
N VAL A 177 -4.90 3.37 9.73
CA VAL A 177 -3.54 3.89 9.49
C VAL A 177 -2.55 3.56 10.59
N LEU A 178 -3.04 3.12 11.75
CA LEU A 178 -2.21 2.67 12.86
C LEU A 178 -2.02 1.14 12.89
N ASP A 179 -2.77 0.35 12.12
CA ASP A 179 -2.60 -1.09 12.06
C ASP A 179 -1.19 -1.45 11.64
N LEU A 180 -0.63 -2.48 12.25
CA LEU A 180 0.63 -3.03 11.78
C LEU A 180 0.46 -3.58 10.35
N PRO A 181 1.49 -3.48 9.50
CA PRO A 181 1.44 -4.10 8.18
C PRO A 181 1.16 -5.59 8.28
N ALA A 182 0.35 -6.11 7.36
CA ALA A 182 0.12 -7.54 7.22
C ALA A 182 1.43 -8.25 6.84
N THR A 183 1.74 -9.34 7.53
CA THR A 183 2.98 -10.10 7.35
C THR A 183 2.72 -11.61 7.29
N LEU A 184 3.64 -12.33 6.69
CA LEU A 184 3.74 -13.78 6.66
C LEU A 184 4.77 -14.27 7.69
N GLU A 185 4.70 -15.55 8.08
CA GLU A 185 5.69 -16.14 9.01
C GLU A 185 7.13 -16.11 8.47
N THR A 186 7.28 -16.04 7.16
CA THR A 186 8.58 -16.00 6.49
C THR A 186 9.22 -14.61 6.48
N ASP A 187 8.44 -13.58 6.82
CA ASP A 187 8.89 -12.19 6.79
C ASP A 187 9.89 -11.90 7.90
N LYS A 188 10.82 -10.99 7.59
CA LYS A 188 11.93 -10.64 8.47
C LYS A 188 12.17 -9.13 8.47
N PRO A 189 11.28 -8.35 9.10
CA PRO A 189 11.52 -6.94 9.37
C PRO A 189 12.88 -6.73 10.05
N THR A 190 13.49 -5.57 9.81
CA THR A 190 14.71 -5.15 10.50
C THR A 190 14.36 -4.10 11.55
N GLU A 191 15.27 -3.85 12.49
CA GLU A 191 15.14 -2.77 13.46
C GLU A 191 14.96 -1.39 12.77
N ASP A 192 15.59 -1.18 11.61
CA ASP A 192 15.43 0.04 10.81
C ASP A 192 14.01 0.19 10.25
N HIS A 193 13.39 -0.92 9.82
CA HIS A 193 11.99 -0.91 9.38
C HIS A 193 11.05 -0.57 10.53
N GLU A 194 11.26 -1.20 11.69
CA GLU A 194 10.49 -0.97 12.90
C GLU A 194 10.61 0.49 13.38
N ALA A 195 11.82 1.05 13.38
CA ALA A 195 12.05 2.45 13.70
C ALA A 195 11.34 3.40 12.72
N THR A 196 11.34 3.07 11.43
CA THR A 196 10.64 3.85 10.40
C THR A 196 9.12 3.81 10.61
N LEU A 197 8.55 2.63 10.88
CA LEU A 197 7.13 2.48 11.18
C LEU A 197 6.73 3.27 12.44
N LEU A 198 7.49 3.17 13.53
CA LEU A 198 7.25 3.97 14.74
C LEU A 198 7.28 5.47 14.45
N SER A 199 8.20 5.93 13.61
CA SER A 199 8.26 7.34 13.19
C SER A 199 7.00 7.76 12.41
N PHE A 200 6.47 6.91 11.54
CA PHE A 200 5.22 7.20 10.83
C PHE A 200 4.02 7.25 11.78
N TYR A 201 3.89 6.30 12.70
CA TYR A 201 2.81 6.29 13.68
C TYR A 201 2.86 7.50 14.62
N GLN A 202 4.05 7.91 15.05
CA GLN A 202 4.22 9.15 15.81
C GLN A 202 3.72 10.35 15.01
N GLN A 203 4.12 10.49 13.74
CA GLN A 203 3.67 11.61 12.89
C GLN A 203 2.16 11.62 12.64
N LEU A 204 1.54 10.45 12.50
CA LEU A 204 0.08 10.32 12.38
C LEU A 204 -0.61 10.79 13.65
N LEU A 205 -0.12 10.39 14.82
CA LEU A 205 -0.67 10.78 16.12
C LEU A 205 -0.41 12.25 16.45
N ASP A 206 0.72 12.82 16.04
CA ASP A 206 0.99 14.25 16.16
C ASP A 206 -0.03 15.08 15.35
N ARG A 207 -0.46 14.58 14.19
CA ARG A 207 -1.48 15.22 13.35
C ARG A 207 -2.90 14.97 13.87
N ALA A 208 -3.19 13.76 14.32
CA ALA A 208 -4.52 13.33 14.76
C ALA A 208 -4.43 12.32 15.93
N PRO A 209 -4.31 12.80 17.19
CA PRO A 209 -4.17 11.91 18.35
C PRO A 209 -5.36 10.96 18.55
N THR A 210 -6.54 11.35 18.09
CA THR A 210 -7.78 10.57 18.17
C THR A 210 -7.73 9.25 17.41
N LEU A 211 -6.75 9.06 16.52
CA LEU A 211 -6.54 7.80 15.81
C LEU A 211 -6.24 6.63 16.78
N ALA A 212 -5.57 6.88 17.90
CA ALA A 212 -5.23 5.83 18.87
C ALA A 212 -6.46 5.17 19.51
N ALA A 213 -7.57 5.91 19.61
CA ALA A 213 -8.84 5.44 20.17
C ALA A 213 -9.86 5.07 19.09
N GLU A 214 -9.45 5.08 17.81
CA GLU A 214 -10.33 4.69 16.71
C GLU A 214 -10.73 3.22 16.87
N THR A 215 -12.02 2.96 16.71
CA THR A 215 -12.55 1.60 16.68
C THR A 215 -12.96 1.27 15.27
N ASP A 216 -12.51 0.13 14.79
CA ASP A 216 -12.99 -0.46 13.54
C ASP A 216 -14.48 -0.84 13.71
N ALA A 217 -15.29 -0.49 12.70
CA ALA A 217 -16.72 -0.76 12.67
C ALA A 217 -17.07 -2.25 12.51
N ARG A 218 -16.18 -3.07 11.94
CA ARG A 218 -16.37 -4.50 11.65
C ARG A 218 -16.10 -5.40 12.86
N TYR A 219 -15.00 -5.18 13.58
CA TYR A 219 -14.59 -6.03 14.70
C TYR A 219 -14.71 -5.36 16.07
N SER A 220 -15.11 -4.08 16.12
CA SER A 220 -15.15 -3.28 17.37
C SER A 220 -13.80 -3.23 18.11
N GLY A 221 -12.70 -3.58 17.40
CA GLY A 221 -11.34 -3.54 17.90
C GLY A 221 -10.75 -2.15 17.77
N ASN A 222 -9.69 -1.89 18.55
CA ASN A 222 -8.89 -0.68 18.45
C ASN A 222 -7.45 -1.09 18.06
N PRO A 223 -6.55 -0.14 17.77
CA PRO A 223 -5.16 -0.45 17.41
C PRO A 223 -4.41 -1.40 18.37
N VAL A 224 -4.75 -1.40 19.67
CA VAL A 224 -4.16 -2.33 20.65
C VAL A 224 -4.62 -3.77 20.39
N HIS A 225 -5.88 -3.98 20.00
CA HIS A 225 -6.41 -5.30 19.67
C HIS A 225 -5.81 -5.87 18.38
N TRP A 226 -5.57 -5.03 17.38
CA TRP A 226 -5.03 -5.46 16.08
C TRP A 226 -3.62 -6.03 16.19
N VAL A 227 -2.81 -5.53 17.14
CA VAL A 227 -1.49 -6.10 17.46
C VAL A 227 -1.60 -7.57 17.88
N ALA A 228 -2.64 -7.95 18.63
CA ALA A 228 -2.82 -9.33 19.07
C ALA A 228 -3.13 -10.30 17.91
N PHE A 229 -3.66 -9.79 16.80
CA PHE A 229 -3.89 -10.57 15.57
C PHE A 229 -2.67 -10.56 14.64
N THR A 230 -1.68 -9.72 14.90
CA THR A 230 -0.51 -9.59 14.04
C THR A 230 0.47 -10.74 14.30
N ARG A 231 1.06 -11.29 13.22
CA ARG A 231 2.02 -12.40 13.31
C ARG A 231 3.26 -12.01 14.13
N PRO A 232 3.94 -12.95 14.81
CA PRO A 232 5.03 -12.68 15.74
C PRO A 232 6.38 -12.38 15.04
N VAL A 233 6.36 -11.65 13.92
CA VAL A 233 7.57 -11.29 13.15
C VAL A 233 8.26 -10.03 13.67
N TRP A 234 7.54 -9.23 14.46
CA TRP A 234 8.03 -7.99 15.04
C TRP A 234 8.83 -8.24 16.32
N SER A 235 9.84 -7.41 16.56
CA SER A 235 10.58 -7.42 17.82
C SER A 235 9.68 -7.04 18.99
N GLN A 236 9.91 -7.64 20.16
CA GLN A 236 9.17 -7.29 21.37
C GLN A 236 9.33 -5.79 21.72
N SER A 237 10.54 -5.24 21.53
CA SER A 237 10.81 -3.82 21.78
C SER A 237 9.98 -2.89 20.89
N PHE A 238 9.76 -3.26 19.63
CA PHE A 238 8.90 -2.50 18.73
C PHE A 238 7.44 -2.56 19.18
N ILE A 239 6.95 -3.75 19.52
CA ILE A 239 5.58 -3.94 20.01
C ILE A 239 5.34 -3.13 21.29
N ASP A 240 6.27 -3.21 22.25
CA ASP A 240 6.18 -2.45 23.50
C ASP A 240 6.15 -0.93 23.22
N SER A 241 7.05 -0.44 22.35
CA SER A 241 7.10 0.99 21.98
C SER A 241 5.85 1.46 21.25
N TYR A 242 5.29 0.62 20.38
CA TYR A 242 4.07 0.91 19.64
C TYR A 242 2.86 0.96 20.60
N LEU A 243 2.74 0.01 21.53
CA LEU A 243 1.68 0.00 22.53
C LEU A 243 1.78 1.20 23.48
N ASP A 244 2.99 1.56 23.93
CA ASP A 244 3.22 2.75 24.75
C ASP A 244 2.79 4.03 23.99
N LEU A 245 3.10 4.11 22.70
CA LEU A 245 2.70 5.22 21.84
C LEU A 245 1.17 5.34 21.74
N LEU A 246 0.46 4.23 21.55
CA LEU A 246 -1.00 4.21 21.50
C LEU A 246 -1.63 4.63 22.84
N VAL A 247 -1.17 4.05 23.95
CA VAL A 247 -1.70 4.34 25.30
C VAL A 247 -1.46 5.80 25.67
N ALA A 248 -0.28 6.36 25.34
CA ALA A 248 0.02 7.77 25.56
C ALA A 248 -0.94 8.71 24.81
N ASN A 249 -1.54 8.25 23.71
CA ASN A 249 -2.49 9.01 22.89
C ASN A 249 -3.96 8.61 23.12
N GLY A 250 -4.25 7.87 24.20
CA GLY A 250 -5.61 7.62 24.66
C GLY A 250 -6.23 6.31 24.19
N ALA A 251 -5.45 5.40 23.58
CA ALA A 251 -5.89 4.03 23.39
C ALA A 251 -6.18 3.36 24.74
N ASN A 252 -7.31 2.66 24.83
CA ASN A 252 -7.64 1.89 26.02
C ASN A 252 -7.31 0.41 25.77
N PRO A 253 -6.32 -0.16 26.47
CA PRO A 253 -5.94 -1.57 26.31
C PRO A 253 -6.97 -2.56 26.87
N MET A 254 -8.02 -2.07 27.54
CA MET A 254 -9.09 -2.87 28.15
C MET A 254 -10.48 -2.56 27.56
N ALA A 255 -10.54 -1.86 26.41
CA ALA A 255 -11.79 -1.48 25.75
C ALA A 255 -12.51 -2.67 25.10
#